data_AF-A0A0F9KY95-F1
#
_entry.id   AF-A0A0F9KY95-F1
#
_cell.length_a   1.000
_cell.length_b   1.000
_cell.length_c   1.000
_cell.angle_alpha   90.00
_cell.angle_beta   90.00
_cell.angle_gamma   90.00
#
_symmetry.space_group_name_H-M   'P 1'
#
loop_
_entity.id
_entity.type
_entity.pdbx_description
1 polymer ?
#
loop_
_entity_poly.entity_id
_entity_poly.type
_entity_poly.pdbx_seq_one_letter_code
_entity_poly.pdbx_strand_id
1 'polypeptide(L)' 'MSGKEVICENCGENLEPELFACEECSNQLCNECANICKKCGNYFCDSCYLDHKSSCK' A
#
# COMPACT_ATOMS: atom_id res chain seq x y z
N MET A 1 17.82 21.21 -3.24
CA MET A 1 17.60 19.76 -3.31
C MET A 1 16.15 19.56 -3.68
N SER A 2 15.81 19.24 -4.94
CA SER A 2 14.46 18.79 -5.27
C SER A 2 14.31 17.38 -4.73
N GLY A 3 13.94 17.26 -3.45
CA GLY A 3 13.42 16.01 -2.93
C GLY A 3 12.15 15.71 -3.72
N LYS A 4 12.15 14.62 -4.49
CA LYS A 4 10.92 14.11 -5.10
C LYS A 4 10.03 13.72 -3.93
N GLU A 5 8.98 14.50 -3.70
CA GLU A 5 7.97 14.21 -2.69
C GLU A 5 7.35 12.85 -3.01
N VAL A 6 7.28 12.02 -1.98
CA VAL A 6 6.84 10.63 -2.10
C VAL A 6 5.42 10.60 -1.57
N ILE A 7 4.46 10.49 -2.49
CA ILE A 7 3.04 10.65 -2.17
C ILE A 7 2.40 9.27 -2.07
N CYS A 8 1.67 9.04 -0.98
CA CYS A 8 0.79 7.89 -0.89
C CYS A 8 -0.43 8.12 -1.79
N GLU A 9 -0.69 7.23 -2.74
CA GLU A 9 -1.81 7.37 -3.68
C GLU A 9 -3.18 7.13 -3.03
N ASN A 10 -3.23 6.62 -1.81
CA ASN A 10 -4.48 6.37 -1.08
C ASN A 10 -4.93 7.59 -0.27
N CYS A 11 -4.03 8.24 0.47
CA CYS A 11 -4.36 9.41 1.29
C CYS A 11 -3.94 10.76 0.66
N GLY A 12 -3.09 10.74 -0.37
CA GLY A 12 -2.61 11.95 -1.05
C GLY A 12 -1.59 12.77 -0.25
N GLU A 13 -1.17 12.29 0.92
CA GLU A 13 -0.19 12.95 1.77
C GLU A 13 1.24 12.62 1.32
N ASN A 14 2.12 13.63 1.38
CA ASN A 14 3.56 13.44 1.24
C ASN A 14 4.07 12.86 2.56
N LEU A 15 4.49 11.60 2.52
CA LEU A 15 4.85 10.86 3.71
C LEU A 15 6.33 10.47 3.69
N GLU A 16 6.80 10.11 4.88
CA GLU A 16 8.10 9.50 5.20
C GLU A 16 8.60 8.58 4.05
N PRO A 17 9.93 8.41 3.90
CA PRO A 17 10.54 7.89 2.68
C PRO A 17 10.16 6.44 2.29
N GLU A 18 9.48 5.72 3.17
CA GLU A 18 9.16 4.31 2.97
C GLU A 18 7.70 4.13 2.51
N LEU A 19 7.56 3.63 1.28
CA LEU A 19 6.29 3.22 0.69
C LEU A 19 6.27 1.72 0.45
N PHE A 20 5.06 1.18 0.44
CA PHE A 20 4.76 -0.19 0.10
C PHE A 20 3.98 -0.22 -1.21
N ALA A 21 4.33 -1.14 -2.10
CA ALA A 21 3.54 -1.36 -3.32
C ALA A 21 2.38 -2.30 -3.01
N CYS A 22 1.17 -1.92 -3.43
CA CYS A 22 0.05 -2.83 -3.46
C CYS A 22 0.33 -3.96 -4.44
N GLU A 23 0.21 -5.21 -4.02
CA GLU A 23 0.51 -6.37 -4.89
C GLU A 23 -0.39 -6.42 -6.13
N GLU A 24 -1.67 -6.05 -6.00
CA GLU A 24 -2.65 -6.15 -7.10
C GLU A 24 -2.58 -4.97 -8.08
N CYS A 25 -2.57 -3.73 -7.59
CA CYS A 25 -2.65 -2.54 -8.43
C CYS A 25 -1.33 -1.75 -8.53
N SER A 26 -0.27 -2.17 -7.83
CA SER A 26 1.02 -1.48 -7.75
C SER A 26 0.99 -0.06 -7.14
N ASN A 27 -0.15 0.36 -6.58
CA ASN A 27 -0.28 1.65 -5.93
C ASN A 27 0.74 1.80 -4.80
N GLN A 28 1.26 3.00 -4.67
CA GLN A 28 2.19 3.35 -3.60
C GLN A 28 1.45 3.74 -2.33
N LEU A 29 1.68 2.99 -1.25
CA LEU A 29 0.98 3.10 0.02
C LEU A 29 1.95 3.50 1.11
N CYS A 30 1.55 4.42 1.98
CA CYS A 30 2.25 4.60 3.24
C CYS A 30 1.93 3.47 4.20
N ASN A 31 2.73 3.36 5.27
CA ASN A 31 2.52 2.36 6.32
C ASN A 31 1.11 2.39 6.93
N GLU A 32 0.49 3.57 7.03
CA GLU A 32 -0.85 3.72 7.61
C GLU A 32 -1.97 3.26 6.67
N CYS A 33 -1.75 3.32 5.35
CA CYS A 33 -2.71 2.90 4.33
C CYS A 33 -2.46 1.47 3.82
N ALA A 34 -1.30 0.89 4.12
CA ALA A 34 -0.93 -0.43 3.66
C ALA A 34 -1.51 -1.51 4.57
N ASN A 35 -2.37 -2.35 4.03
CA ASN A 35 -2.86 -3.55 4.71
C ASN A 35 -1.95 -4.74 4.39
N ILE A 36 -1.35 -5.34 5.41
CA ILE A 36 -0.55 -6.56 5.24
C ILE A 36 -1.42 -7.82 5.41
N CYS A 37 -1.40 -8.70 4.42
CA CYS A 37 -1.99 -10.02 4.56
C CYS A 37 -1.06 -10.92 5.37
N LYS A 38 -1.49 -11.38 6.55
CA LYS A 38 -0.67 -12.22 7.45
C LYS A 38 -0.31 -13.59 6.88
N LYS A 39 -1.00 -14.06 5.84
CA LYS A 39 -0.74 -15.37 5.22
C LYS A 39 0.36 -15.31 4.17
N CYS A 40 0.29 -14.36 3.24
CA CYS A 40 1.26 -14.22 2.15
C CYS A 40 2.33 -13.15 2.41
N GLY A 41 2.14 -12.25 3.38
CA GLY A 41 3.07 -11.16 3.70
C GLY A 41 2.99 -9.96 2.76
N ASN A 42 2.10 -9.98 1.77
CA ASN A 42 1.98 -8.90 0.78
C ASN A 42 1.18 -7.71 1.32
N TYR A 43 1.48 -6.53 0.78
CA TYR A 43 0.81 -5.28 1.08
C TYR A 43 -0.29 -4.99 0.05
N PHE A 44 -1.39 -4.40 0.52
CA PHE A 44 -2.55 -4.10 -0.29
C PHE A 44 -3.17 -2.76 0.12
N CYS A 45 -3.78 -2.04 -0.82
CA CYS A 45 -4.69 -0.96 -0.49
C CYS A 45 -5.99 -1.53 0.08
N ASP A 46 -6.84 -0.70 0.70
CA ASP A 46 -8.07 -1.17 1.34
C ASP A 46 -8.96 -2.00 0.41
N SER A 47 -9.20 -1.52 -0.82
CA SER A 47 -10.05 -2.22 -1.79
C SER A 47 -9.47 -3.59 -2.16
N CYS A 48 -8.19 -3.63 -2.57
CA CYS A 48 -7.55 -4.88 -2.97
C CYS A 48 -7.41 -5.86 -1.80
N TYR A 49 -7.27 -5.36 -0.56
CA TYR A 49 -7.18 -6.23 0.61
C TYR A 49 -8.51 -6.94 0.91
N LEU A 50 -9.63 -6.25 0.74
CA LEU A 50 -10.96 -6.84 0.91
C LEU A 50 -11.20 -7.96 -0.10
N ASP A 51 -10.82 -7.74 -1.36
CA ASP A 51 -10.92 -8.74 -2.41
C ASP A 51 -9.97 -9.92 -2.13
N HIS A 52 -8.71 -9.63 -1.81
CA HIS A 52 -7.68 -10.63 -1.50
C HIS A 52 -8.02 -11.50 -0.29
N LYS A 53 -8.63 -10.93 0.76
CA LYS A 53 -9.04 -11.67 1.97
C LYS A 53 -9.94 -12.87 1.66
N SER A 54 -10.75 -12.77 0.61
CA SER A 54 -11.68 -13.84 0.22
C SER A 54 -11.02 -14.96 -0.59
N SER A 55 -9.92 -14.67 -1.28
CA SER A 55 -9.22 -15.62 -2.17
C SER A 55 -7.96 -16.21 -1.53
N CYS A 56 -7.36 -15.53 -0.55
CA CYS A 56 -6.14 -15.95 0.14
C CYS A 56 -6.42 -17.08 1.14
N LYS A 57 -6.23 -18.31 0.69
CA LYS A 57 -6.41 -19.54 1.48
C LYS A 57 -5.20 -19.83 2.35
#